data_AF-A0A3D3T4L6-F1
#
_entry.id   AF-A0A3D3T4L6-F1
#
_cell.length_a   1.000
_cell.length_b   1.000
_cell.length_c   1.000
_cell.angle_alpha   90.00
_cell.angle_beta   90.00
_cell.angle_gamma   90.00
#
_symmetry.space_group_name_H-M   'P 1'
#
loop_
_entity.id
_entity.type
_entity.pdbx_description
1 polymer ?
#
loop_
_entity_poly.entity_id
_entity_poly.type
_entity_poly.pdbx_seq_one_letter_code
_entity_poly.pdbx_strand_id
1 'polypeptide(L)'
;MDKVGGGVAGFDFTKLDSAGNDLAASAGSWSCVRDNHTGLIWEVKKSSGLHDSGSKFTWYSSDASNNGGDAGVADITNLCHGYTSGDSTTYCNTEAFVARVNAAGLCGASDWRLPAREELRSIVHYGADNSPRVDTDYFPNTSAFYWSSTPSVETAPYKSWGVGFNGGGDDRYLRSEFYRVRLVRDAGSSIE
;
A
#
# COMPACT_ATOMS: atom_id res chain seq x y z
N MET A 1 17.13 -21.09 -9.25
CA MET A 1 16.19 -20.06 -9.76
C MET A 1 16.96 -18.77 -9.69
N ASP A 2 17.34 -18.25 -10.84
CA ASP A 2 18.02 -16.96 -10.93
C ASP A 2 16.99 -15.85 -10.79
N LYS A 3 17.37 -14.72 -10.18
CA LYS A 3 16.47 -13.58 -10.03
C LYS A 3 16.28 -12.88 -11.38
N VAL A 4 15.05 -12.46 -11.67
CA VAL A 4 14.72 -11.63 -12.84
C VAL A 4 15.17 -10.19 -12.60
N GLY A 5 14.90 -9.69 -11.40
CA GLY A 5 15.29 -8.38 -10.89
C GLY A 5 16.30 -8.48 -9.76
N GLY A 6 16.15 -7.63 -8.74
CA GLY A 6 17.06 -7.57 -7.60
C GLY A 6 16.34 -7.64 -6.26
N GLY A 7 17.03 -7.21 -5.20
CA GLY A 7 16.51 -7.22 -3.84
C GLY A 7 17.24 -8.19 -2.92
N VAL A 8 17.15 -7.92 -1.62
CA VAL A 8 17.89 -8.66 -0.59
C VAL A 8 17.31 -10.05 -0.35
N ALA A 9 18.17 -11.00 0.05
CA ALA A 9 17.78 -12.36 0.41
C ALA A 9 16.91 -13.04 -0.68
N GLY A 10 15.70 -13.49 -0.32
CA GLY A 10 14.77 -14.17 -1.22
C GLY A 10 13.96 -13.25 -2.14
N PHE A 11 14.01 -11.93 -1.95
CA PHE A 11 13.22 -11.00 -2.76
C PHE A 11 13.72 -10.92 -4.20
N ASP A 12 12.78 -10.73 -5.11
CA ASP A 12 13.01 -10.51 -6.53
C ASP A 12 12.08 -9.38 -7.03
N PHE A 13 12.63 -8.18 -7.13
CA PHE A 13 11.91 -6.95 -7.42
C PHE A 13 12.42 -6.26 -8.68
N THR A 14 11.50 -5.68 -9.45
CA THR A 14 11.79 -4.81 -10.60
C THR A 14 11.28 -3.40 -10.33
N LYS A 15 12.13 -2.39 -10.52
CA LYS A 15 11.73 -0.97 -10.46
C LYS A 15 10.96 -0.60 -11.73
N LEU A 16 9.89 0.18 -11.60
CA LEU A 16 9.08 0.64 -12.74
C LEU A 16 9.02 2.17 -12.80
N ASP A 17 9.02 2.73 -14.00
CA ASP A 17 8.86 4.16 -14.24
C ASP A 17 7.40 4.65 -14.03
N SER A 18 7.13 5.93 -14.31
CA SER A 18 5.78 6.51 -14.19
C SER A 18 4.76 5.98 -15.20
N ALA A 19 5.19 5.29 -16.24
CA ALA A 19 4.34 4.63 -17.22
C ALA A 19 4.25 3.11 -16.99
N GLY A 20 4.91 2.58 -15.96
CA GLY A 20 4.90 1.16 -15.63
C GLY A 20 5.94 0.32 -16.37
N ASN A 21 6.89 0.94 -17.09
CA ASN A 21 7.95 0.23 -17.80
C ASN A 21 9.09 -0.17 -16.86
N ASP A 22 9.72 -1.29 -17.14
CA ASP A 22 10.88 -1.79 -16.42
C ASP A 22 12.05 -0.80 -16.46
N LEU A 23 12.66 -0.60 -15.29
CA LEU A 23 13.88 0.18 -15.12
C LEU A 23 15.03 -0.73 -14.71
N ALA A 24 16.24 -0.29 -15.05
CA ALA A 24 17.46 -0.92 -14.55
C ALA A 24 17.49 -0.91 -13.01
N ALA A 25 18.07 -1.93 -12.39
CA ALA A 25 18.22 -2.00 -10.93
C ALA A 25 18.95 -0.79 -10.34
N SER A 26 19.88 -0.20 -11.10
CA SER A 26 20.65 1.01 -10.76
C SER A 26 19.87 2.32 -10.90
N ALA A 27 18.61 2.30 -11.35
CA ALA A 27 17.81 3.51 -11.48
C ALA A 27 17.69 4.26 -10.14
N GLY A 28 18.02 5.55 -10.16
CA GLY A 28 17.99 6.43 -8.99
C GLY A 28 16.57 6.89 -8.60
N SER A 29 15.58 6.69 -9.47
CA SER A 29 14.18 7.03 -9.21
C SER A 29 13.24 6.07 -9.94
N TRP A 30 12.16 5.69 -9.27
CA TRP A 30 11.09 4.83 -9.80
C TRP A 30 9.77 5.18 -9.12
N SER A 31 8.66 4.79 -9.74
CA SER A 31 7.30 5.12 -9.28
C SER A 31 6.60 3.91 -8.67
N CYS A 32 6.90 2.71 -9.17
CA CYS A 32 6.34 1.46 -8.67
C CYS A 32 7.41 0.36 -8.58
N VAL A 33 7.08 -0.70 -7.85
CA VAL A 33 7.92 -1.91 -7.77
C VAL A 33 7.07 -3.11 -8.12
N ARG A 34 7.51 -3.93 -9.07
CA ARG A 34 6.95 -5.25 -9.32
C ARG A 34 7.67 -6.28 -8.47
N ASP A 35 6.91 -7.12 -7.78
CA ASP A 35 7.38 -8.37 -7.19
C ASP A 35 7.29 -9.49 -8.22
N ASN A 36 8.44 -9.99 -8.66
CA ASN A 36 8.53 -10.99 -9.72
C ASN A 36 8.08 -12.38 -9.24
N HIS A 37 7.98 -12.63 -7.93
CA HIS A 37 7.46 -13.90 -7.40
C HIS A 37 5.93 -13.94 -7.41
N THR A 38 5.29 -12.84 -7.04
CA THR A 38 3.82 -12.76 -6.91
C THR A 38 3.13 -12.16 -8.13
N GLY A 39 3.87 -11.44 -8.98
CA GLY A 39 3.31 -10.64 -10.06
C GLY A 39 2.63 -9.36 -9.57
N LEU A 40 2.68 -9.04 -8.28
CA LEU A 40 2.08 -7.83 -7.74
C LEU A 40 2.93 -6.60 -8.07
N ILE A 41 2.27 -5.48 -8.36
CA ILE A 41 2.92 -4.18 -8.52
C ILE A 41 2.48 -3.27 -7.37
N TRP A 42 3.46 -2.63 -6.75
CA TRP A 42 3.31 -1.87 -5.51
C TRP A 42 3.56 -0.38 -5.74
N GLU A 43 2.74 0.45 -5.10
CA GLU A 43 2.97 1.88 -4.97
C GLU A 43 4.31 2.11 -4.24
N VAL A 44 5.12 3.07 -4.69
CA VAL A 44 6.30 3.54 -3.95
C VAL A 44 6.00 4.86 -3.24
N LYS A 45 6.09 4.85 -1.90
CA LYS A 45 5.88 6.06 -1.09
C LYS A 45 6.95 7.12 -1.33
N LYS A 46 6.54 8.37 -1.27
CA LYS A 46 7.34 9.58 -1.45
C LYS A 46 7.40 10.40 -0.16
N SER A 47 8.16 11.49 -0.16
CA SER A 47 8.24 12.44 0.96
C SER A 47 7.19 13.57 0.90
N SER A 48 6.40 13.63 -0.17
CA SER A 48 5.36 14.65 -0.38
C SER A 48 4.37 14.22 -1.47
N GLY A 49 3.32 15.02 -1.66
CA GLY A 49 2.29 14.82 -2.67
C GLY A 49 1.31 13.70 -2.33
N LEU A 50 0.57 13.22 -3.34
CA LEU A 50 -0.45 12.18 -3.16
C LEU A 50 0.12 10.90 -2.53
N HIS A 51 1.36 10.55 -2.85
CA HIS A 51 2.05 9.36 -2.37
C HIS A 51 2.91 9.61 -1.11
N ASP A 52 2.68 10.71 -0.39
CA ASP A 52 3.44 11.04 0.82
C ASP A 52 3.33 9.93 1.88
N SER A 53 4.49 9.45 2.32
CA SER A 53 4.63 8.53 3.45
C SER A 53 4.15 9.12 4.78
N GLY A 54 4.03 10.44 4.90
CA GLY A 54 3.44 11.12 6.04
C GLY A 54 1.91 11.04 6.11
N SER A 55 1.24 10.75 4.99
CA SER A 55 -0.23 10.73 4.92
C SER A 55 -0.81 9.59 5.77
N LYS A 56 -1.85 9.91 6.54
CA LYS A 56 -2.57 8.96 7.38
C LYS A 56 -4.05 8.94 7.03
N PHE A 57 -4.64 7.76 7.15
CA PHE A 57 -5.99 7.46 6.72
C PHE A 57 -6.72 6.68 7.81
N THR A 58 -8.00 6.96 7.96
CA THR A 58 -8.94 6.01 8.57
C THR A 58 -9.19 4.85 7.62
N TRP A 59 -9.64 3.72 8.17
CA TRP A 59 -10.13 2.62 7.35
C TRP A 59 -11.60 2.88 7.03
N TYR A 60 -11.95 2.84 5.74
CA TYR A 60 -13.31 3.01 5.23
C TYR A 60 -13.50 2.22 3.93
N SER A 61 -14.66 1.57 3.79
CA SER A 61 -15.15 0.97 2.56
C SER A 61 -16.68 0.99 2.54
N SER A 62 -17.25 1.63 1.51
CA SER A 62 -18.69 1.64 1.26
C SER A 62 -19.21 0.30 0.71
N ASP A 63 -18.31 -0.57 0.23
CA ASP A 63 -18.65 -1.87 -0.32
C ASP A 63 -18.86 -2.91 0.80
N ALA A 64 -20.13 -3.25 1.04
CA ALA A 64 -20.56 -4.23 2.04
C ALA A 64 -20.00 -5.64 1.81
N SER A 65 -19.54 -5.97 0.59
CA SER A 65 -18.96 -7.28 0.30
C SER A 65 -17.56 -7.46 0.89
N ASN A 66 -16.85 -6.37 1.18
CA ASN A 66 -15.45 -6.41 1.62
C ASN A 66 -15.20 -5.73 2.98
N ASN A 67 -16.22 -5.13 3.58
CA ASN A 67 -16.06 -4.33 4.79
C ASN A 67 -16.31 -5.07 6.11
N GLY A 68 -16.66 -6.36 6.05
CA GLY A 68 -16.84 -7.18 7.25
C GLY A 68 -18.03 -6.74 8.12
N GLY A 69 -19.04 -6.10 7.54
CA GLY A 69 -20.28 -5.71 8.21
C GLY A 69 -20.27 -4.32 8.86
N ASP A 70 -19.16 -3.59 8.75
CA ASP A 70 -19.02 -2.21 9.23
C ASP A 70 -18.34 -1.42 8.09
N ALA A 71 -18.77 -0.20 7.78
CA ALA A 71 -18.15 0.58 6.71
C ALA A 71 -16.85 1.27 7.14
N GLY A 72 -16.59 1.41 8.44
CA GLY A 72 -15.51 2.22 8.99
C GLY A 72 -15.84 3.71 9.02
N VAL A 73 -14.82 4.55 8.99
CA VAL A 73 -14.96 6.00 9.25
C VAL A 73 -14.63 6.82 8.01
N ALA A 74 -15.66 7.47 7.43
CA ALA A 74 -15.54 8.23 6.19
C ALA A 74 -14.74 9.55 6.34
N ASP A 75 -14.99 10.35 7.38
CA ASP A 75 -14.34 11.66 7.55
C ASP A 75 -14.24 12.10 9.01
N ILE A 76 -13.04 12.03 9.56
CA ILE A 76 -12.70 12.58 10.90
C ILE A 76 -11.30 13.21 10.95
N THR A 77 -10.61 13.31 9.81
CA THR A 77 -9.19 13.70 9.77
C THR A 77 -8.79 14.32 8.44
N ASN A 78 -7.82 15.23 8.47
CA ASN A 78 -7.24 15.92 7.32
C ASN A 78 -5.75 15.59 7.14
N LEU A 79 -5.29 14.46 7.69
CA LEU A 79 -3.88 14.06 7.77
C LEU A 79 -3.31 13.48 6.46
N CYS A 80 -3.88 13.81 5.31
CA CYS A 80 -3.43 13.34 4.00
C CYS A 80 -3.36 14.51 3.01
N HIS A 81 -2.51 14.36 2.00
CA HIS A 81 -2.35 15.38 0.96
C HIS A 81 -3.67 15.61 0.20
N GLY A 82 -4.03 16.87 -0.06
CA GLY A 82 -5.16 17.23 -0.92
C GLY A 82 -6.55 17.16 -0.28
N TYR A 83 -6.65 16.99 1.05
CA TYR A 83 -7.94 17.02 1.76
C TYR A 83 -8.67 18.36 1.58
N THR A 84 -9.98 18.28 1.29
CA THR A 84 -10.89 19.43 1.22
C THR A 84 -12.16 19.11 2.03
N SER A 85 -12.49 19.98 2.98
CA SER A 85 -13.67 19.80 3.84
C SER A 85 -14.96 19.84 3.00
N GLY A 86 -15.84 18.86 3.21
CA GLY A 86 -17.10 18.73 2.48
C GLY A 86 -16.98 18.08 1.10
N ASP A 87 -15.78 17.71 0.65
CA ASP A 87 -15.56 16.95 -0.59
C ASP A 87 -15.13 15.51 -0.26
N SER A 88 -16.09 14.59 -0.32
CA SER A 88 -15.87 13.18 0.01
C SER A 88 -14.84 12.47 -0.85
N THR A 89 -14.53 13.00 -2.04
CA THR A 89 -13.51 12.42 -2.93
C THR A 89 -12.09 12.69 -2.45
N THR A 90 -11.92 13.63 -1.52
CA THR A 90 -10.62 14.05 -0.99
C THR A 90 -10.37 13.60 0.45
N TYR A 91 -11.35 12.94 1.08
CA TYR A 91 -11.26 12.52 2.47
C TYR A 91 -10.05 11.62 2.74
N CYS A 92 -9.53 11.72 3.95
CA CYS A 92 -8.39 10.93 4.41
C CYS A 92 -8.85 9.58 4.94
N ASN A 93 -9.45 8.79 4.06
CA ASN A 93 -9.83 7.41 4.29
C ASN A 93 -9.30 6.50 3.17
N THR A 94 -9.29 5.18 3.40
CA THR A 94 -8.73 4.21 2.44
C THR A 94 -9.41 4.23 1.07
N GLU A 95 -10.74 4.33 1.01
CA GLU A 95 -11.50 4.30 -0.26
C GLU A 95 -11.23 5.54 -1.12
N ALA A 96 -11.32 6.74 -0.53
CA ALA A 96 -11.04 7.99 -1.23
C ALA A 96 -9.58 8.09 -1.67
N PHE A 97 -8.63 7.53 -0.89
CA PHE A 97 -7.24 7.46 -1.31
C PHE A 97 -7.04 6.55 -2.53
N VAL A 98 -7.63 5.35 -2.52
CA VAL A 98 -7.61 4.43 -3.67
C VAL A 98 -8.18 5.10 -4.92
N ALA A 99 -9.34 5.76 -4.79
CA ALA A 99 -9.98 6.46 -5.90
C ALA A 99 -9.06 7.55 -6.49
N ARG A 100 -8.40 8.35 -5.64
CA ARG A 100 -7.48 9.41 -6.09
C ARG A 100 -6.23 8.88 -6.78
N VAL A 101 -5.65 7.78 -6.31
CA VAL A 101 -4.50 7.15 -6.97
C VAL A 101 -4.90 6.59 -8.34
N ASN A 102 -6.08 5.97 -8.44
CA ASN A 102 -6.60 5.47 -9.71
C ASN A 102 -6.90 6.60 -10.70
N ALA A 103 -7.46 7.72 -10.24
CA ALA A 103 -7.68 8.89 -11.08
C ALA A 103 -6.36 9.53 -11.56
N ALA A 104 -5.30 9.45 -10.74
CA ALA A 104 -3.98 9.97 -11.10
C ALA A 104 -3.19 9.08 -12.08
N GLY A 105 -3.59 7.82 -12.27
CA GLY A 105 -2.94 6.93 -13.23
C GLY A 105 -1.54 6.49 -12.82
N LEU A 106 -1.29 6.23 -11.52
CA LEU A 106 0.03 5.85 -11.02
C LEU A 106 0.60 4.67 -11.83
N CYS A 107 1.80 4.84 -12.41
CA CYS A 107 2.46 3.84 -13.26
C CYS A 107 1.62 3.41 -14.48
N GLY A 108 0.88 4.35 -15.07
CA GLY A 108 0.02 4.10 -16.23
C GLY A 108 -1.25 3.30 -15.90
N ALA A 109 -1.60 3.17 -14.63
CA ALA A 109 -2.60 2.23 -14.13
C ALA A 109 -3.71 2.89 -13.30
N SER A 110 -4.91 2.32 -13.37
CA SER A 110 -6.12 2.80 -12.66
C SER A 110 -6.92 1.69 -11.96
N ASP A 111 -6.28 0.56 -11.68
CA ASP A 111 -6.81 -0.64 -11.04
C ASP A 111 -6.10 -0.95 -9.70
N TRP A 112 -5.57 0.09 -9.05
CA TRP A 112 -4.99 0.02 -7.72
C TRP A 112 -6.04 -0.30 -6.66
N ARG A 113 -5.65 -1.12 -5.70
CA ARG A 113 -6.45 -1.55 -4.56
C ARG A 113 -5.65 -1.50 -3.27
N LEU A 114 -6.37 -1.54 -2.14
CA LEU A 114 -5.75 -1.78 -0.84
C LEU A 114 -5.28 -3.25 -0.78
N PRO A 115 -4.03 -3.52 -0.34
CA PRO A 115 -3.49 -4.87 -0.28
C PRO A 115 -4.16 -5.69 0.81
N ALA A 116 -4.30 -7.00 0.59
CA ALA A 116 -4.62 -7.94 1.64
C ALA A 116 -3.48 -8.04 2.67
N ARG A 117 -3.79 -8.50 3.88
CA ARG A 117 -2.80 -8.64 4.95
C ARG A 117 -1.60 -9.50 4.53
N GLU A 118 -1.86 -10.62 3.85
CA GLU A 118 -0.79 -11.52 3.42
C GLU A 118 0.09 -10.93 2.31
N GLU A 119 -0.46 -10.07 1.45
CA GLU A 119 0.33 -9.34 0.44
C GLU A 119 1.27 -8.34 1.12
N LEU A 120 0.80 -7.60 2.14
CA LEU A 120 1.71 -6.72 2.89
C LEU A 120 2.79 -7.50 3.63
N ARG A 121 2.47 -8.68 4.16
CA ARG A 121 3.46 -9.56 4.79
C ARG A 121 4.48 -10.10 3.78
N SER A 122 4.12 -10.26 2.51
CA SER A 122 5.03 -10.80 1.49
C SER A 122 6.21 -9.87 1.19
N ILE A 123 6.09 -8.57 1.49
CA ILE A 123 7.18 -7.58 1.33
C ILE A 123 7.92 -7.30 2.65
N VAL A 124 7.60 -7.98 3.75
CA VAL A 124 8.32 -7.84 5.02
C VAL A 124 9.64 -8.62 4.99
N HIS A 125 10.74 -7.94 5.28
CA HIS A 125 12.06 -8.58 5.42
C HIS A 125 12.24 -9.19 6.83
N TYR A 126 11.71 -10.40 7.04
CA TYR A 126 11.74 -11.08 8.35
C TYR A 126 13.15 -11.39 8.88
N GLY A 127 14.15 -11.46 7.99
CA GLY A 127 15.56 -11.67 8.36
C GLY A 127 16.37 -10.38 8.56
N ALA A 128 15.77 -9.19 8.44
CA ALA A 128 16.49 -7.96 8.75
C ALA A 128 16.75 -7.85 10.26
N ASP A 129 17.86 -7.22 10.64
CA ASP A 129 18.16 -6.90 12.05
C ASP A 129 17.86 -5.44 12.40
N ASN A 130 17.70 -4.57 11.41
CA ASN A 130 17.33 -3.16 11.53
C ASN A 130 15.86 -2.88 11.17
N SER A 131 15.37 -1.72 11.63
CA SER A 131 14.09 -1.14 11.20
C SER A 131 14.35 -0.11 10.08
N PRO A 132 13.48 -0.02 9.05
CA PRO A 132 12.29 -0.84 8.81
C PRO A 132 12.62 -2.24 8.26
N ARG A 133 11.75 -3.21 8.54
CA ARG A 133 11.78 -4.60 8.04
C ARG A 133 11.25 -4.68 6.59
N VAL A 134 11.91 -4.01 5.67
CA VAL A 134 11.62 -4.06 4.22
C VAL A 134 12.91 -3.79 3.45
N ASP A 135 12.98 -4.19 2.18
CA ASP A 135 14.05 -3.77 1.28
C ASP A 135 13.89 -2.29 0.90
N THR A 136 14.66 -1.41 1.54
CA THR A 136 14.56 0.04 1.35
C THR A 136 15.10 0.52 0.00
N ASP A 137 15.88 -0.31 -0.71
CA ASP A 137 16.37 0.03 -2.06
C ASP A 137 15.25 -0.08 -3.11
N TYR A 138 14.13 -0.71 -2.75
CA TYR A 138 12.91 -0.84 -3.57
C TYR A 138 11.72 -0.12 -2.95
N PHE A 139 11.59 -0.16 -1.62
CA PHE A 139 10.50 0.46 -0.86
C PHE A 139 11.00 1.57 0.07
N PRO A 140 11.49 2.71 -0.48
CA PRO A 140 11.88 3.85 0.33
C PRO A 140 10.67 4.46 1.05
N ASN A 141 10.95 5.28 2.05
CA ASN A 141 9.94 5.99 2.86
C ASN A 141 8.93 5.04 3.53
N THR A 142 9.36 3.82 3.85
CA THR A 142 8.53 2.81 4.53
C THR A 142 8.85 2.78 6.00
N SER A 143 7.85 3.00 6.84
CA SER A 143 7.95 2.79 8.29
C SER A 143 6.55 2.69 8.90
N ALA A 144 6.49 2.21 10.14
CA ALA A 144 5.26 2.10 10.91
C ALA A 144 4.19 1.18 10.27
N PHE A 145 2.94 1.38 10.66
CA PHE A 145 1.81 0.51 10.35
C PHE A 145 1.07 0.95 9.07
N TYR A 146 0.71 -0.04 8.25
CA TYR A 146 -0.03 0.10 7.01
C TYR A 146 -1.32 -0.69 7.06
N TRP A 147 -2.45 -0.05 6.76
CA TRP A 147 -3.74 -0.72 6.66
C TRP A 147 -3.77 -1.76 5.54
N SER A 148 -4.50 -2.85 5.78
CA SER A 148 -4.86 -3.84 4.76
C SER A 148 -6.37 -3.82 4.48
N SER A 149 -6.78 -4.45 3.37
CA SER A 149 -8.18 -4.69 3.02
C SER A 149 -8.81 -5.82 3.83
N THR A 150 -8.04 -6.59 4.59
CA THR A 150 -8.55 -7.72 5.36
C THR A 150 -9.34 -7.23 6.57
N PRO A 151 -10.67 -7.46 6.64
CA PRO A 151 -11.48 -7.07 7.79
C PRO A 151 -11.13 -7.95 9.01
N SER A 152 -11.41 -7.45 10.21
CA SER A 152 -11.37 -8.30 11.40
C SER A 152 -12.55 -9.29 11.40
N VAL A 153 -12.42 -10.37 12.17
CA VAL A 153 -13.48 -11.34 12.42
C VAL A 153 -14.71 -10.69 13.07
N GLU A 154 -15.85 -11.38 12.95
CA GLU A 154 -17.20 -10.93 13.33
C GLU A 154 -17.33 -10.33 14.74
N THR A 155 -16.50 -10.73 15.71
CA THR A 155 -16.56 -10.21 17.08
C THR A 155 -15.94 -8.81 17.26
N ALA A 156 -15.26 -8.28 16.25
CA ALA A 156 -14.68 -6.94 16.27
C ALA A 156 -14.72 -6.29 14.86
N PRO A 157 -15.93 -6.07 14.28
CA PRO A 157 -16.07 -5.59 12.91
C PRO A 157 -15.58 -4.14 12.72
N TYR A 158 -15.53 -3.37 13.81
CA TYR A 158 -15.01 -2.00 13.87
C TYR A 158 -13.47 -1.92 13.86
N LYS A 159 -12.77 -3.05 13.67
CA LYS A 159 -11.32 -3.14 13.50
C LYS A 159 -10.93 -3.68 12.12
N SER A 160 -9.75 -3.30 11.65
CA SER A 160 -9.14 -3.86 10.43
C SER A 160 -7.71 -4.28 10.67
N TRP A 161 -7.23 -5.25 9.88
CA TRP A 161 -5.84 -5.69 9.94
C TRP A 161 -4.90 -4.70 9.25
N GLY A 162 -3.64 -4.74 9.64
CA GLY A 162 -2.55 -4.11 8.92
C GLY A 162 -1.19 -4.63 9.40
N VAL A 163 -0.13 -4.14 8.77
CA VAL A 163 1.24 -4.64 8.97
C VAL A 163 2.17 -3.50 9.38
N GLY A 164 2.93 -3.71 10.46
CA GLY A 164 3.91 -2.79 11.00
C GLY A 164 5.32 -3.05 10.50
N PHE A 165 5.82 -2.22 9.60
CA PHE A 165 7.17 -2.37 9.02
C PHE A 165 8.31 -2.00 9.97
N ASN A 166 8.07 -1.44 11.15
CA ASN A 166 9.17 -1.23 12.12
C ASN A 166 9.69 -2.55 12.70
N GLY A 167 8.81 -3.55 12.85
CA GLY A 167 9.14 -4.86 13.45
C GLY A 167 8.72 -6.07 12.61
N GLY A 168 7.93 -5.88 11.55
CA GLY A 168 7.46 -6.93 10.65
C GLY A 168 6.21 -7.70 11.10
N GLY A 169 5.61 -7.31 12.23
CA GLY A 169 4.39 -7.93 12.76
C GLY A 169 3.10 -7.32 12.20
N ASP A 170 1.99 -8.02 12.35
CA ASP A 170 0.63 -7.56 12.01
C ASP A 170 -0.27 -7.51 13.25
N ASP A 171 -1.25 -6.59 13.24
CA ASP A 171 -2.25 -6.46 14.31
C ASP A 171 -3.53 -5.82 13.78
N ARG A 172 -4.56 -5.71 14.62
CA ARG A 172 -5.86 -5.11 14.33
C ARG A 172 -6.10 -3.87 15.18
N TYR A 173 -6.38 -2.75 14.50
CA TYR A 173 -6.71 -1.49 15.16
C TYR A 173 -8.10 -0.99 14.78
N LEU A 174 -8.63 -0.08 15.61
CA LEU A 174 -9.92 0.58 15.36
C LEU A 174 -9.85 1.31 14.02
N ARG A 175 -10.92 1.22 13.23
CA ARG A 175 -11.01 1.87 11.92
C ARG A 175 -10.97 3.40 11.97
N SER A 176 -11.20 3.97 13.15
CA SER A 176 -11.05 5.40 13.45
C SER A 176 -9.60 5.85 13.68
N GLU A 177 -8.64 4.92 13.81
CA GLU A 177 -7.23 5.25 13.97
C GLU A 177 -6.58 5.66 12.65
N PHE A 178 -5.49 6.43 12.76
CA PHE A 178 -4.83 7.05 11.60
C PHE A 178 -3.53 6.33 11.26
N TYR A 179 -3.57 5.47 10.23
CA TYR A 179 -2.40 4.75 9.75
C TYR A 179 -2.13 4.95 8.27
N ARG A 180 -0.97 4.49 7.80
CA ARG A 180 -0.53 4.66 6.41
C ARG A 180 -1.22 3.68 5.49
N VAL A 181 -1.15 3.97 4.20
CA VAL A 181 -1.62 3.09 3.13
C VAL A 181 -0.55 3.01 2.05
N ARG A 182 -0.36 1.79 1.52
CA ARG A 182 0.40 1.49 0.32
C ARG A 182 -0.51 0.67 -0.57
N LEU A 183 -0.71 1.10 -1.80
CA LEU A 183 -1.56 0.38 -2.75
C LEU A 183 -0.79 -0.70 -3.48
N VAL A 184 -1.54 -1.71 -3.93
CA VAL A 184 -1.07 -2.79 -4.78
C VAL A 184 -2.02 -2.94 -5.96
N ARG A 185 -1.54 -3.49 -7.05
CA ARG A 185 -2.35 -3.99 -8.17
C ARG A 185 -1.75 -5.29 -8.66
N ASP A 186 -2.55 -6.06 -9.38
CA ASP A 186 -2.06 -7.22 -10.11
C ASP A 186 -1.34 -6.72 -11.38
N ALA A 187 -0.18 -7.29 -11.72
CA ALA A 187 0.36 -7.13 -13.08
C ALA A 187 -0.66 -7.82 -14.00
N GLY A 188 -1.43 -7.04 -14.75
CA GLY A 188 -2.36 -7.60 -15.72
C GLY A 188 -1.58 -8.59 -16.58
N SER A 189 -2.12 -9.80 -16.77
CA SER A 189 -1.48 -10.78 -17.65
C SER A 189 -1.26 -10.13 -18.99
N SER A 190 0.00 -9.84 -19.34
CA SER A 190 0.38 -9.62 -20.72
C SER A 190 -0.03 -10.89 -21.45
N ILE A 191 -1.09 -10.81 -22.24
CA ILE A 191 -1.44 -11.85 -23.18
C ILE A 191 -0.27 -11.85 -24.17
N GLU A 192 0.64 -12.82 -24.02
CA GLU A 192 1.56 -13.22 -25.08
C GLU A 192 0.80 -13.86 -26.23
#